data_AF-A0A1A8ZAM2-F1
#
_entry.id   AF-A0A1A8ZAM2-F1
#
_cell.length_a   1.000
_cell.length_b   1.000
_cell.length_c   1.000
_cell.angle_alpha   90.00
_cell.angle_beta   90.00
_cell.angle_gamma   90.00
#
_symmetry.space_group_name_H-M   'P 1'
#
loop_
_entity.id
_entity.type
_entity.pdbx_description
1 polymer ?
#
loop_
_entity_poly.entity_id
_entity_poly.type
_entity_poly.pdbx_seq_one_letter_code
_entity_poly.pdbx_strand_id
1 'polypeptide(L)'
;MPVPFAETTDDSYAEKFAANCKTRDTRRGVELIGTCPRCDHEIGLPLPDRVFLNSGTPSASKYTPVLCNCNGDHADRPVGEEGCGAYWNLNLAEEKA
;
A
#
# COMPACT_ATOMS: atom_id res chain seq x y z
N MET A 1 14.45 11.31 8.96
CA MET A 1 14.18 12.76 8.80
C MET A 1 12.77 12.88 8.24
N PRO A 2 11.91 13.77 8.77
CA PRO A 2 10.55 13.90 8.25
C PRO A 2 10.60 14.46 6.82
N VAL A 3 10.01 13.74 5.87
CA VAL A 3 9.85 14.21 4.48
C VAL A 3 8.61 15.11 4.41
N PRO A 4 8.59 16.15 3.56
CA PRO A 4 7.37 16.88 3.28
C PRO A 4 6.40 15.99 2.50
N PHE A 5 5.11 16.27 2.66
CA PHE A 5 4.06 15.69 1.85
C PHE A 5 4.33 16.02 0.38
N ALA A 6 4.37 15.00 -0.47
CA ALA A 6 4.37 15.19 -1.90
C ALA A 6 3.76 13.97 -2.57
N GLU A 7 2.78 14.20 -3.44
CA GLU A 7 2.23 13.19 -4.32
C GLU A 7 3.31 12.73 -5.30
N THR A 8 3.85 11.54 -5.07
CA THR A 8 4.97 11.02 -5.86
C THR A 8 4.95 9.50 -5.96
N THR A 9 5.57 9.00 -7.02
CA THR A 9 5.78 7.57 -7.24
C THR A 9 7.16 7.34 -7.84
N ASP A 10 7.71 6.15 -7.62
CA ASP A 10 8.99 5.69 -8.16
C ASP A 10 8.85 4.20 -8.47
N ASP A 11 9.42 3.76 -9.59
CA ASP A 11 9.36 2.36 -10.03
C ASP A 11 9.94 1.39 -8.98
N SER A 12 10.89 1.85 -8.15
CA SER A 12 11.52 1.04 -7.11
C SER A 12 10.67 0.90 -5.86
N TYR A 13 9.61 1.70 -5.67
CA TYR A 13 8.81 1.67 -4.44
C TYR A 13 8.11 0.32 -4.24
N ALA A 14 7.60 -0.26 -5.31
CA ALA A 14 6.93 -1.56 -5.25
C ALA A 14 7.89 -2.66 -4.78
N GLU A 15 9.09 -2.76 -5.36
CA GLU A 15 10.10 -3.75 -4.96
C GLU A 15 10.62 -3.53 -3.54
N LYS A 16 10.92 -2.28 -3.17
CA LYS A 16 11.40 -1.94 -1.82
C LYS A 16 10.37 -2.27 -0.74
N PHE A 17 9.10 -1.98 -1.01
CA PHE A 17 8.01 -2.32 -0.11
C PHE A 17 7.85 -3.84 -0.03
N ALA A 18 7.76 -4.54 -1.17
CA ALA A 18 7.58 -5.98 -1.23
C ALA A 18 8.71 -6.74 -0.50
N ALA A 19 9.95 -6.26 -0.60
CA ALA A 19 11.11 -6.87 0.06
C ALA A 19 11.05 -6.80 1.60
N ASN A 20 10.35 -5.82 2.17
CA ASN A 20 10.27 -5.59 3.62
C ASN A 20 8.88 -5.84 4.19
N CYS A 21 7.89 -6.11 3.34
CA CYS A 21 6.52 -6.33 3.78
C CYS A 21 6.37 -7.72 4.41
N LYS A 22 5.44 -7.82 5.35
CA LYS A 22 5.02 -9.04 6.01
C LYS A 22 3.52 -9.17 5.84
N THR A 23 3.06 -10.39 5.62
CA THR A 23 1.64 -10.73 5.66
C THR A 23 1.23 -10.98 7.11
N ARG A 24 0.07 -10.47 7.49
CA ARG A 24 -0.59 -10.77 8.75
C ARG A 24 -2.01 -11.23 8.47
N ASP A 25 -2.29 -12.49 8.74
CA ASP A 25 -3.64 -13.02 8.61
C ASP A 25 -4.59 -12.35 9.61
N THR A 26 -5.73 -11.91 9.11
CA THR A 26 -6.82 -11.36 9.90
C THR A 26 -8.06 -12.22 9.69
N ARG A 27 -9.07 -12.09 10.56
CA ARG A 27 -10.34 -12.83 10.39
C ARG A 27 -11.10 -12.51 9.09
N ARG A 28 -10.70 -11.46 8.35
CA ARG A 28 -11.40 -10.94 7.16
C ARG A 28 -10.52 -10.88 5.90
N GLY A 29 -9.31 -11.44 5.94
CA GLY A 29 -8.35 -11.39 4.85
C GLY A 29 -6.92 -11.25 5.35
N VAL A 30 -6.05 -10.73 4.52
CA VAL A 30 -4.63 -10.59 4.81
C VAL A 30 -4.30 -9.11 4.93
N GLU A 31 -3.58 -8.70 5.96
CA GLU A 31 -3.03 -7.36 6.07
C GLU A 31 -1.56 -7.39 5.68
N LEU A 32 -1.17 -6.60 4.68
CA LEU A 32 0.24 -6.37 4.37
C LEU A 32 0.77 -5.24 5.23
N ILE A 33 1.73 -5.56 6.09
CA ILE A 33 2.40 -4.58 6.95
C ILE A 33 3.81 -4.41 6.41
N GLY A 34 4.19 -3.18 6.07
CA GLY A 34 5.53 -2.88 5.57
C GLY A 34 5.93 -1.45 5.87
N THR A 35 7.10 -1.03 5.38
CA THR A 35 7.59 0.34 5.55
C THR A 35 7.46 1.11 4.25
N CYS A 36 7.03 2.38 4.35
CA CYS A 36 6.99 3.26 3.20
C CYS A 36 8.43 3.53 2.70
N PRO A 37 8.75 3.25 1.43
CA PRO A 37 10.11 3.42 0.91
C PRO A 37 10.57 4.89 0.82
N ARG A 38 9.67 5.86 1.02
CA ARG A 38 9.95 7.30 1.02
C ARG A 38 10.18 7.84 2.43
N CYS A 39 9.26 7.59 3.36
CA CYS A 39 9.31 8.16 4.72
C CYS A 39 9.80 7.19 5.79
N ASP A 40 10.03 5.92 5.44
CA ASP A 40 10.49 4.85 6.33
C ASP A 40 9.52 4.48 7.48
N HIS A 41 8.32 5.05 7.49
CA HIS A 41 7.31 4.72 8.49
C HIS A 41 6.53 3.45 8.12
N GLU A 42 6.08 2.74 9.16
CA GLU A 42 5.17 1.60 9.00
C GLU A 42 3.85 2.03 8.37
N ILE A 43 3.37 1.22 7.43
CA ILE A 43 2.08 1.34 6.77
C ILE A 43 1.40 -0.04 6.73
N GLY A 44 0.07 -0.03 6.76
CA GLY A 44 -0.75 -1.23 6.70
C GLY A 44 -1.70 -1.17 5.51
N LEU A 45 -1.67 -2.20 4.67
CA LEU A 45 -2.60 -2.36 3.55
C LEU A 45 -3.51 -3.58 3.82
N PRO A 46 -4.79 -3.36 4.16
CA PRO A 46 -5.74 -4.46 4.29
C PRO A 46 -6.12 -5.00 2.90
N LEU A 47 -5.78 -6.27 2.63
CA LEU A 47 -6.25 -7.03 1.48
C LEU A 47 -7.46 -7.89 1.88
N PRO A 48 -8.67 -7.59 1.40
CA PRO A 48 -9.82 -8.44 1.67
C PRO A 48 -9.63 -9.81 1.01
N ASP A 49 -9.96 -10.89 1.75
CA ASP A 49 -9.85 -12.31 1.29
C ASP A 49 -10.62 -12.57 -0.01
N ARG A 50 -11.67 -11.77 -0.27
CA ARG A 50 -12.58 -11.95 -1.39
C ARG A 50 -13.06 -10.59 -1.87
N VAL A 51 -12.73 -10.27 -3.12
CA VAL A 51 -13.43 -9.22 -3.86
C VAL A 51 -14.82 -9.76 -4.19
N PHE A 52 -15.79 -9.57 -3.30
CA PHE A 52 -17.20 -9.75 -3.65
C PHE A 52 -17.71 -8.49 -4.34
N LEU A 53 -17.54 -8.37 -5.66
CA LEU A 53 -18.31 -7.42 -6.46
C LEU A 53 -18.75 -8.03 -7.82
N ASN A 54 -20.01 -8.46 -7.82
CA ASN A 54 -21.04 -8.18 -8.83
C ASN A 54 -20.63 -8.23 -10.32
N SER A 55 -21.05 -9.31 -11.00
CA SER A 55 -21.41 -9.38 -12.44
C SER A 55 -20.79 -8.34 -13.38
N GLY A 56 -19.47 -8.29 -13.41
CA GLY A 56 -18.68 -7.51 -14.36
C GLY A 56 -17.30 -8.17 -14.36
N THR A 57 -16.90 -8.69 -15.51
CA THR A 57 -15.70 -9.50 -15.75
C THR A 57 -14.57 -9.25 -14.72
N PRO A 58 -14.10 -10.27 -13.98
CA PRO A 58 -12.94 -10.13 -13.11
C PRO A 58 -11.69 -9.95 -13.99
N SER A 59 -11.48 -8.74 -14.48
CA SER A 59 -10.12 -8.30 -14.76
C SER A 59 -9.56 -7.98 -13.38
N ALA A 60 -9.12 -9.02 -12.67
CA ALA A 60 -8.28 -8.86 -11.50
C ALA A 60 -7.08 -8.04 -11.97
N SER A 61 -7.13 -6.72 -11.75
CA SER A 61 -5.97 -5.88 -11.96
C SER A 61 -4.86 -6.53 -11.15
N LYS A 62 -3.85 -7.10 -11.83
CA LYS A 62 -2.68 -7.72 -11.17
C LYS A 62 -2.01 -6.77 -10.18
N TYR A 63 -2.31 -5.49 -10.31
CA TYR A 63 -1.78 -4.40 -9.55
C TYR A 63 -2.79 -3.88 -8.51
N THR A 64 -2.41 -3.94 -7.24
CA THR A 64 -3.10 -3.30 -6.13
C THR A 64 -2.44 -1.94 -5.86
N PRO A 65 -3.17 -0.82 -5.98
CA PRO A 65 -2.62 0.48 -5.64
C PRO A 65 -2.41 0.57 -4.13
N VAL A 66 -1.27 1.14 -3.75
CA VAL A 66 -0.88 1.39 -2.37
C VAL A 66 -0.58 2.87 -2.23
N LEU A 67 -1.21 3.49 -1.24
CA LEU A 67 -0.90 4.83 -0.80
C LEU A 67 -0.28 4.73 0.59
N CYS A 68 0.77 5.51 0.83
CA CYS A 68 1.34 5.63 2.16
C CYS A 68 0.27 6.18 3.10
N ASN A 69 -0.05 5.44 4.17
CA ASN A 69 -1.03 5.82 5.19
C ASN A 69 -0.38 5.95 6.58
N CYS A 70 0.90 6.29 6.65
CA CYS A 70 1.60 6.37 7.92
C CYS A 70 1.11 7.52 8.81
N ASN A 71 1.16 7.32 10.12
CA ASN A 71 0.82 8.33 11.14
C ASN A 71 1.95 9.33 11.45
N GLY A 72 3.10 9.24 10.78
CA GLY A 72 4.21 10.21 10.98
C GLY A 72 3.81 11.63 10.58
N ASP A 73 4.48 12.64 11.12
CA ASP A 73 4.25 14.05 10.73
C ASP A 73 4.91 14.37 9.38
N HIS A 74 4.19 15.08 8.52
CA HIS A 74 4.69 15.51 7.21
C HIS A 74 4.31 16.98 6.98
N ALA A 75 5.33 17.83 6.78
CA ALA A 75 5.14 19.23 6.43
C ALA A 75 4.32 19.36 5.13
N ASP A 76 3.52 20.43 5.03
CA ASP A 76 2.68 20.75 3.87
C ASP A 76 1.59 19.71 3.55
N ARG A 77 1.27 18.81 4.48
CA ARG A 77 0.16 17.86 4.29
C ARG A 77 -1.18 18.60 4.22
N PRO A 78 -1.98 18.40 3.15
CA PRO A 78 -3.30 18.97 3.06
C PRO A 78 -4.23 18.46 4.17
N VAL A 79 -5.20 19.28 4.56
CA VAL A 79 -6.24 18.86 5.51
C VAL A 79 -7.03 17.71 4.91
N GLY A 80 -7.14 16.60 5.67
CA GLY A 80 -7.88 15.41 5.25
C GLY A 80 -7.03 14.32 4.60
N GLU A 81 -5.76 14.59 4.31
CA GLU A 81 -4.84 13.60 3.74
C GLU A 81 -4.08 12.82 4.82
N GLU A 82 -3.68 11.60 4.48
CA GLU A 82 -2.91 10.70 5.34
C GLU A 82 -1.57 10.32 4.69
N GLY A 83 -0.57 10.01 5.52
CA GLY A 83 0.77 9.64 5.06
C GLY A 83 1.57 10.74 4.33
N CYS A 84 2.61 10.33 3.61
CA CYS A 84 3.57 11.25 2.97
C CYS A 84 3.24 11.63 1.52
N GLY A 85 2.13 11.13 0.97
CA GLY A 85 1.74 11.30 -0.43
C GLY A 85 2.42 10.33 -1.41
N ALA A 86 3.31 9.44 -0.94
CA ALA A 86 3.86 8.41 -1.81
C ALA A 86 2.82 7.35 -2.19
N TYR A 87 2.78 6.98 -3.47
CA TYR A 87 1.92 5.92 -3.98
C TYR A 87 2.69 5.00 -4.95
N TRP A 88 2.27 3.74 -5.05
CA TRP A 88 2.81 2.76 -5.99
C TRP A 88 1.80 1.64 -6.26
N ASN A 89 2.10 0.77 -7.21
CA ASN A 89 1.27 -0.38 -7.56
C ASN A 89 1.99 -1.67 -7.20
N LEU A 90 1.41 -2.50 -6.33
CA LEU A 90 1.94 -3.81 -5.98
C LEU A 90 1.39 -4.88 -6.92
N ASN A 91 2.27 -5.69 -7.49
CA ASN A 91 1.86 -6.88 -8.22
C ASN A 91 1.64 -8.03 -7.23
N LEU A 92 0.38 -8.29 -6.88
CA LEU A 92 0.02 -9.46 -6.09
C LEU A 92 -0.15 -10.61 -7.08
N ALA A 93 0.96 -11.32 -7.35
CA ALA A 93 0.85 -12.57 -8.08
C ALA A 93 -0.04 -13.51 -7.27
N GLU A 94 -1.10 -14.03 -7.89
CA GLU A 94 -1.88 -15.10 -7.28
C GLU A 94 -0.94 -16.26 -6.97
N GLU A 95 -0.70 -16.51 -5.69
CA GLU A 95 -0.03 -17.73 -5.25
C GLU A 95 -0.89 -18.89 -5.78
N LYS A 96 -0.38 -19.62 -6.78
CA LYS A 96 -1.05 -20.80 -7.29
C LYS A 96 -1.12 -21.81 -6.15
N ALA A 97 -2.32 -21.96 -5.58
CA ALA A 97 -2.72 -23.18 -4.88
C ALA A 97 -2.78 -24.36 -5.87
#